data_AF-A0A0D3AGC5-F1
#
_entry.id   AF-A0A0D3AGC5-F1
#
_cell.length_a   1.000
_cell.length_b   1.000
_cell.length_c   1.000
_cell.angle_alpha   90.00
_cell.angle_beta   90.00
_cell.angle_gamma   90.00
#
_symmetry.space_group_name_H-M   'P 1'
#
loop_
_entity.id
_entity.type
_entity.pdbx_description
1 polymer ?
#
loop_
_entity_poly.entity_id
_entity_poly.type
_entity_poly.pdbx_seq_one_letter_code
_entity_poly.pdbx_strand_id
1 'polypeptide(L)'
;LSFLRDRFFNVSFTDKLVFEQHWYSFSHEGGAWVKHNSNDICAKIIGEVNHNGGFLLDRGFPLILSEFGTDERGVDVSGNRYMNCLVAWAAEKDLDWAVWALTGDYYL
;
A
#
# COMPACT_ATOMS: atom_id res chain seq x y z
N LEU A 1 10.48 2.01 -3.71
CA LEU A 1 11.62 1.08 -3.58
C LEU A 1 11.98 0.36 -4.90
N SER A 2 11.42 0.77 -6.05
CA SER A 2 11.59 0.09 -7.35
C SER A 2 13.05 -0.01 -7.82
N PHE A 3 13.92 0.95 -7.48
CA PHE A 3 15.33 0.92 -7.85
C PHE A 3 16.09 -0.32 -7.32
N LEU A 4 15.61 -0.94 -6.24
CA LEU A 4 16.19 -2.17 -5.68
C LEU A 4 15.93 -3.39 -6.56
N ARG A 5 15.10 -3.28 -7.61
CA ARG A 5 14.91 -4.34 -8.61
C ARG A 5 16.23 -4.69 -9.31
N ASP A 6 16.97 -3.66 -9.72
CA ASP A 6 18.17 -3.80 -10.53
C ASP A 6 19.47 -3.55 -9.74
N ARG A 7 19.35 -3.07 -8.51
CA ARG A 7 20.49 -2.75 -7.65
C ARG A 7 20.49 -3.64 -6.42
N PHE A 8 21.44 -4.57 -6.41
CA PHE A 8 21.74 -5.35 -5.22
C PHE A 8 22.34 -4.44 -4.14
N PHE A 9 21.94 -4.63 -2.89
CA PHE A 9 22.50 -3.96 -1.73
C PHE A 9 23.16 -5.01 -0.83
N ASN A 10 24.28 -4.65 -0.22
CA ASN A 10 24.97 -5.49 0.74
C ASN A 10 25.16 -4.68 2.02
N VAL A 11 24.49 -5.09 3.09
CA VAL A 11 24.52 -4.42 4.39
C VAL A 11 24.94 -5.43 5.46
N SER A 12 25.65 -4.98 6.50
CA SER A 12 26.10 -5.85 7.59
C SER A 12 24.99 -6.29 8.55
N PHE A 13 23.78 -5.75 8.39
CA PHE A 13 22.64 -5.91 9.28
C PHE A 13 21.43 -6.53 8.57
N THR A 14 21.65 -7.38 7.56
CA THR A 14 20.58 -7.99 6.75
C THR A 14 19.48 -8.63 7.61
N ASP A 15 19.83 -9.31 8.70
CA ASP A 15 18.89 -9.97 9.61
C ASP A 15 18.08 -8.99 10.49
N LYS A 16 18.32 -7.68 10.35
CA LYS A 16 17.62 -6.60 11.06
C LYS A 16 17.01 -5.58 10.09
N LEU A 17 16.91 -5.92 8.81
CA LEU A 17 16.42 -5.05 7.77
C LEU A 17 14.91 -5.25 7.55
N VAL A 18 14.16 -4.15 7.58
CA VAL A 18 12.76 -4.09 7.16
C VAL A 18 12.63 -2.93 6.18
N PHE A 19 11.94 -3.14 5.08
CA PHE A 19 11.63 -2.09 4.12
C PHE A 19 10.30 -1.43 4.46
N GLU A 20 10.15 -0.18 4.08
CA GLU A 20 8.96 0.61 4.36
C GLU A 20 8.31 1.07 3.05
N GLN A 21 6.99 0.92 2.93
CA GLN A 21 6.21 1.44 1.82
C GLN A 21 5.03 2.26 2.33
N HIS A 22 4.81 3.39 1.67
CA HIS A 22 3.60 4.20 1.82
C HIS A 22 2.78 4.07 0.55
N TRP A 23 1.46 4.09 0.68
CA TRP A 23 0.58 4.11 -0.46
C TRP A 23 -0.73 4.79 -0.09
N TYR A 24 -1.22 5.75 -0.89
CA TYR A 24 -2.44 6.50 -0.59
C TYR A 24 -3.46 6.42 -1.73
N SER A 25 -4.73 6.70 -1.41
CA SER A 25 -5.82 6.69 -2.40
C SER A 25 -5.59 7.67 -3.56
N PHE A 26 -4.89 8.79 -3.28
CA PHE A 26 -4.52 9.82 -4.24
C PHE A 26 -3.20 9.54 -4.99
N SER A 27 -2.53 8.41 -4.73
CA SER A 27 -1.35 7.99 -5.49
C SER A 27 -1.69 7.61 -6.95
N HIS A 28 -2.98 7.51 -7.29
CA HIS A 28 -3.50 7.22 -8.62
C HIS A 28 -4.40 8.36 -9.16
N GLU A 29 -4.84 8.25 -10.42
CA GLU A 29 -5.75 9.21 -11.06
C GLU A 29 -6.99 9.50 -10.20
N GLY A 30 -7.21 10.79 -9.92
CA GLY A 30 -8.30 11.27 -9.07
C GLY A 30 -9.69 10.87 -9.58
N GLY A 31 -10.47 10.26 -8.70
CA GLY A 31 -11.84 9.84 -8.99
C GLY A 31 -11.97 8.54 -9.80
N ALA A 32 -10.86 7.84 -10.09
CA ALA A 32 -10.90 6.56 -10.80
C ALA A 32 -11.76 5.52 -10.07
N TRP A 33 -11.67 5.48 -8.74
CA TRP A 33 -12.49 4.62 -7.88
C TRP A 33 -13.99 4.87 -7.98
N VAL A 34 -14.41 6.07 -8.39
CA VAL A 34 -15.83 6.43 -8.58
C VAL A 34 -16.29 6.14 -10.00
N LYS A 35 -15.44 6.45 -10.99
CA LYS A 35 -15.78 6.40 -12.42
C LYS A 35 -15.67 5.02 -13.06
N HIS A 36 -14.84 4.14 -12.49
CA HIS A 36 -14.51 2.85 -13.09
C HIS A 36 -14.86 1.68 -12.18
N ASN A 37 -14.79 0.46 -12.72
CA ASN A 37 -14.98 -0.77 -11.97
C ASN A 37 -13.91 -0.89 -10.87
N SER A 38 -14.32 -1.20 -9.64
CA SER A 38 -13.41 -1.25 -8.49
C SER A 38 -12.36 -2.36 -8.60
N ASN A 39 -12.67 -3.49 -9.24
CA ASN A 39 -11.72 -4.59 -9.41
C ASN A 39 -10.63 -4.22 -10.40
N ASP A 40 -10.98 -3.56 -11.51
CA ASP A 40 -9.99 -3.12 -12.51
C ASP A 40 -9.03 -2.09 -11.92
N ILE A 41 -9.58 -1.12 -11.17
CA ILE A 41 -8.77 -0.11 -10.47
C ILE A 41 -7.91 -0.75 -9.37
N CYS A 42 -8.47 -1.70 -8.62
CA CYS A 42 -7.71 -2.43 -7.60
C CYS A 42 -6.55 -3.23 -8.22
N ALA A 43 -6.79 -3.98 -9.30
CA ALA A 43 -5.75 -4.74 -9.99
C ALA A 43 -4.61 -3.83 -10.49
N LYS A 44 -4.96 -2.66 -11.04
CA LYS A 44 -3.98 -1.65 -11.46
C LYS A 44 -3.15 -1.14 -10.30
N ILE A 45 -3.80 -0.74 -9.21
CA ILE A 45 -3.14 -0.17 -8.03
C ILE A 45 -2.24 -1.21 -7.35
N ILE A 46 -2.71 -2.44 -7.17
CA ILE A 46 -1.89 -3.51 -6.61
C ILE A 46 -0.71 -3.86 -7.52
N GLY A 47 -0.88 -3.76 -8.85
CA GLY A 47 0.22 -3.82 -9.80
C GLY A 47 1.30 -2.77 -9.52
N GLU A 48 0.90 -1.52 -9.27
CA GLU A 48 1.81 -0.41 -8.94
C GLU A 48 2.46 -0.57 -7.55
N VAL A 49 1.70 -1.00 -6.55
CA VAL A 49 2.21 -1.31 -5.19
C VAL A 49 3.31 -2.36 -5.26
N ASN A 50 3.02 -3.48 -5.94
CA ASN A 50 3.98 -4.57 -6.15
C ASN A 50 5.18 -4.11 -6.99
N HIS A 51 4.93 -3.29 -8.02
CA HIS A 51 6.00 -2.71 -8.82
C HIS A 51 7.00 -1.92 -7.95
N ASN A 52 6.47 -1.09 -7.05
CA ASN A 52 7.25 -0.12 -6.30
C ASN A 52 7.87 -0.64 -5.01
N GLY A 53 7.31 -1.66 -4.36
CA GLY A 53 7.81 -2.17 -3.08
C GLY A 53 7.43 -3.62 -2.80
N GLY A 54 6.19 -4.02 -3.12
CA GLY A 54 5.69 -5.36 -2.80
C GLY A 54 6.54 -6.52 -3.35
N PHE A 55 7.29 -6.33 -4.45
CA PHE A 55 8.21 -7.35 -4.97
C PHE A 55 9.33 -7.78 -4.00
N LEU A 56 9.60 -6.99 -2.96
CA LEU A 56 10.58 -7.34 -1.93
C LEU A 56 10.12 -8.54 -1.11
N LEU A 57 8.81 -8.73 -0.95
CA LEU A 57 8.22 -9.91 -0.32
C LEU A 57 8.55 -11.18 -1.12
N ASP A 58 8.43 -11.13 -2.45
CA ASP A 58 8.78 -12.25 -3.34
C ASP A 58 10.30 -12.57 -3.31
N ARG A 59 11.12 -11.63 -2.82
CA ARG A 59 12.56 -11.80 -2.59
C ARG A 59 12.90 -12.24 -1.15
N GLY A 60 11.90 -12.43 -0.29
CA GLY A 60 12.07 -12.87 1.09
C GLY A 60 12.46 -11.76 2.07
N PHE A 61 12.29 -10.49 1.70
CA PHE A 61 12.54 -9.37 2.61
C PHE A 61 11.26 -8.92 3.32
N PRO A 62 11.32 -8.60 4.62
CA PRO A 62 10.21 -7.97 5.33
C PRO A 62 9.88 -6.59 4.74
N LEU A 63 8.59 -6.28 4.66
CA LEU A 63 8.06 -4.98 4.24
C LEU A 63 6.97 -4.56 5.23
N ILE A 64 6.98 -3.30 5.65
CA ILE A 64 5.90 -2.70 6.44
C ILE A 64 5.17 -1.65 5.59
N LEU A 65 3.84 -1.74 5.56
CA LEU A 65 2.96 -0.69 5.01
C LEU A 65 2.66 0.32 6.13
N SER A 66 3.60 1.21 6.40
CA SER A 66 3.55 2.10 7.58
C SER A 66 2.64 3.30 7.41
N GLU A 67 2.28 3.65 6.17
CA GLU A 67 1.32 4.71 5.91
C GLU A 67 0.40 4.37 4.75
N PHE A 68 -0.89 4.37 5.05
CA PHE A 68 -2.00 4.37 4.12
C PHE A 68 -3.24 4.87 4.85
N GLY A 69 -4.26 5.28 4.12
CA GLY A 69 -5.51 5.66 4.75
C GLY A 69 -6.39 6.52 3.87
N THR A 70 -7.56 6.86 4.43
CA THR A 70 -8.52 7.77 3.84
C THR A 70 -9.46 8.32 4.92
N ASP A 71 -10.44 9.12 4.54
CA ASP A 71 -11.54 9.53 5.42
C ASP A 71 -12.36 8.32 5.87
N GLU A 72 -12.24 7.96 7.15
CA GLU A 72 -12.90 6.80 7.77
C GLU A 72 -14.34 7.08 8.20
N ARG A 73 -14.85 8.32 8.06
CA ARG A 73 -16.25 8.65 8.39
C ARG A 73 -17.27 7.96 7.47
N GLY A 74 -16.79 7.25 6.44
CA GLY A 74 -17.61 6.48 5.50
C GLY A 74 -18.27 7.32 4.41
N VAL A 75 -17.99 8.62 4.35
CA VAL A 75 -18.57 9.55 3.36
C VAL A 75 -17.77 9.63 2.06
N ASP A 76 -16.50 9.20 2.06
CA ASP A 76 -15.65 9.15 0.87
C ASP A 76 -15.77 7.80 0.15
N VAL A 77 -16.56 7.76 -0.93
CA VAL A 77 -16.73 6.56 -1.76
C VAL A 77 -15.40 6.09 -2.37
N SER A 78 -14.52 7.01 -2.75
CA SER A 78 -13.22 6.69 -3.34
C SER A 78 -12.33 6.05 -2.31
N GLY A 79 -12.22 6.69 -1.15
CA GLY A 79 -11.53 6.20 0.03
C GLY A 79 -11.97 4.82 0.46
N ASN A 80 -13.27 4.63 0.66
CA ASN A 80 -13.84 3.35 1.10
C ASN A 80 -13.47 2.19 0.16
N ARG A 81 -13.54 2.41 -1.16
CA ARG A 81 -13.18 1.39 -2.17
C ARG A 81 -11.69 1.11 -2.19
N TYR A 82 -10.88 2.17 -2.06
CA TYR A 82 -9.43 2.07 -1.96
C TYR A 82 -9.00 1.26 -0.72
N MET A 83 -9.56 1.55 0.46
CA MET A 83 -9.21 0.86 1.71
C MET A 83 -9.49 -0.64 1.60
N ASN A 84 -10.65 -1.02 1.08
CA ASN A 84 -10.98 -2.43 0.86
C ASN A 84 -9.96 -3.14 -0.04
N CYS A 85 -9.49 -2.48 -1.10
CA CYS A 85 -8.50 -3.05 -2.00
C CYS A 85 -7.14 -3.21 -1.34
N LEU A 86 -6.60 -2.14 -0.74
CA LEU A 86 -5.24 -2.14 -0.22
C LEU A 86 -5.12 -3.03 1.03
N VAL A 87 -6.10 -2.99 1.94
CA VAL A 87 -6.10 -3.85 3.14
C VAL A 87 -6.27 -5.33 2.77
N ALA A 88 -7.06 -5.65 1.74
CA ALA A 88 -7.17 -7.02 1.26
C ALA A 88 -5.83 -7.55 0.72
N TRP A 89 -5.11 -6.76 -0.07
CA TRP A 89 -3.76 -7.11 -0.51
C TRP A 89 -2.79 -7.25 0.66
N ALA A 90 -2.86 -6.33 1.63
CA ALA A 90 -1.99 -6.36 2.79
C ALA A 90 -2.22 -7.64 3.61
N ALA A 91 -3.48 -8.02 3.81
CA ALA A 91 -3.87 -9.25 4.50
C ALA A 91 -3.46 -10.51 3.71
N GLU A 92 -3.64 -10.53 2.38
CA GLU A 92 -3.22 -11.64 1.52
C GLU A 92 -1.70 -11.88 1.60
N LYS A 93 -0.93 -10.79 1.76
CA LYS A 93 0.54 -10.83 1.83
C LYS A 93 1.10 -10.97 3.24
N ASP A 94 0.25 -11.06 4.27
CA ASP A 94 0.64 -11.12 5.68
C ASP A 94 1.59 -9.98 6.07
N LEU A 95 1.23 -8.75 5.65
CA LEU A 95 2.02 -7.55 5.91
C LEU A 95 1.75 -6.99 7.30
N ASP A 96 2.79 -6.51 7.97
CA ASP A 96 2.62 -5.54 9.05
C ASP A 96 2.20 -4.18 8.45
N TRP A 97 1.26 -3.50 9.09
CA TRP A 97 0.74 -2.22 8.60
C TRP A 97 0.37 -1.24 9.70
N ALA A 98 0.35 0.06 9.35
CA ALA A 98 -0.13 1.14 10.19
C ALA A 98 -0.97 2.14 9.37
N VAL A 99 -2.20 2.40 9.81
CA VAL A 99 -3.07 3.42 9.20
C VAL A 99 -2.55 4.80 9.60
N TRP A 100 -2.38 5.66 8.62
CA TRP A 100 -2.03 7.06 8.82
C TRP A 100 -3.30 7.90 8.76
N ALA A 101 -3.78 8.54 9.83
CA ALA A 101 -3.25 8.55 11.20
C ALA A 101 -4.38 8.58 12.23
N LEU A 102 -4.10 8.41 13.52
CA LEU A 102 -5.13 8.44 14.58
C LEU A 102 -5.56 9.88 14.93
N THR A 103 -6.01 10.65 13.95
CA THR A 103 -6.47 12.03 14.11
C THR A 103 -7.51 12.40 13.06
N GLY A 104 -8.39 13.34 13.41
CA GLY A 104 -9.32 13.94 12.46
C GLY A 104 -10.28 12.92 11.86
N ASP A 105 -10.38 12.93 10.52
CA ASP A 105 -11.25 12.03 9.76
C ASP A 105 -10.69 10.62 9.57
N TYR A 106 -9.49 10.34 10.07
CA TYR A 106 -8.86 9.00 10.05
C TYR A 106 -9.05 8.23 11.37
N TYR A 107 -9.94 8.69 12.24
CA TYR A 107 -10.29 8.03 13.50
C TYR A 107 -11.81 8.05 13.71
N LEU A 108 -12.39 6.86 13.91
CA LEU A 108 -13.84 6.63 14.09
C LEU A 108 -14.39 7.10 15.43
#